data_AF-A0A3B9K3Q8-F1
#
_entry.id   AF-A0A3B9K3Q8-F1
#
_cell.length_a   1.000
_cell.length_b   1.000
_cell.length_c   1.000
_cell.angle_alpha   90.00
_cell.angle_beta   90.00
_cell.angle_gamma   90.00
#
_symmetry.space_group_name_H-M   'P 1'
#
loop_
_entity.id
_entity.type
_entity.pdbx_description
1 polymer ?
#
loop_
_entity_poly.entity_id
_entity_poly.type
_entity_poly.pdbx_seq_one_letter_code
_entity_poly.pdbx_strand_id
1 'polypeptide(L)' 'MLSPKKTKFRKAHKGRIHGHAQSGNTLNFGSYGLKALIPGRITSRQIEAAR' A
#
# COMPACT_ATOMS: atom_id res chain seq x y z
N MET A 1 11.85 2.78 -7.76
CA MET A 1 11.53 1.60 -6.92
C MET A 1 11.61 2.00 -5.46
N LEU A 2 10.46 2.10 -4.80
CA LEU A 2 10.34 2.47 -3.40
C LEU A 2 10.73 1.30 -2.47
N SER A 3 11.70 1.52 -1.58
CA SER A 3 12.09 0.57 -0.53
C SER A 3 12.67 1.30 0.69
N PRO A 4 12.47 0.80 1.92
CA PRO A 4 13.06 1.39 3.12
C PRO A 4 14.59 1.32 3.11
N LYS A 5 15.26 2.37 3.60
CA LYS A 5 16.73 2.43 3.67
C LYS A 5 17.33 1.43 4.66
N LYS A 6 16.66 1.14 5.78
CA LYS A 6 17.14 0.21 6.83
C LYS A 6 15.95 -0.50 7.48
N THR A 7 16.02 -1.81 7.64
CA THR A 7 15.06 -2.60 8.43
C THR A 7 15.79 -3.31 9.58
N LYS A 8 15.11 -3.50 10.71
CA LYS A 8 15.69 -4.20 11.88
C LYS A 8 15.95 -5.69 11.58
N PHE A 9 15.05 -6.32 10.81
CA PHE A 9 15.15 -7.71 10.39
C PHE A 9 15.00 -7.82 8.87
N ARG A 10 15.67 -8.82 8.27
CA ARG A 10 15.64 -9.05 6.81
C ARG A 10 14.44 -9.88 6.34
N LYS A 11 13.89 -10.74 7.20
CA LYS A 11 12.76 -11.63 6.89
C LYS A 11 11.58 -11.28 7.77
N ALA A 12 10.38 -11.29 7.19
CA ALA A 12 9.12 -11.06 7.88
C ALA A 12 8.08 -12.07 7.40
N HIS A 13 7.11 -12.38 8.26
CA HIS A 13 5.95 -13.17 7.85
C HIS A 13 5.08 -12.36 6.89
N LYS A 14 4.41 -13.05 5.95
CA LYS A 14 3.58 -12.39 4.93
C LYS A 14 2.39 -11.62 5.53
N GLY A 15 1.90 -12.03 6.71
CA GLY A 15 0.66 -11.56 7.31
C GLY A 15 -0.61 -11.97 6.53
N ARG A 16 -1.77 -11.67 7.10
CA ARG A 16 -3.09 -11.95 6.51
C ARG A 16 -3.79 -10.62 6.21
N ILE A 17 -4.38 -10.48 5.03
CA ILE A 17 -5.15 -9.29 4.64
C ILE A 17 -6.63 -9.65 4.78
N HIS A 18 -7.31 -9.10 5.78
CA HIS A 18 -8.73 -9.32 6.06
C HIS A 18 -9.37 -8.02 6.53
N GLY A 19 -10.68 -7.90 6.31
CA GLY A 19 -11.47 -6.75 6.73
C GLY A 19 -11.28 -5.51 5.85
N HIS A 20 -11.85 -4.41 6.33
CA HIS A 20 -11.76 -3.10 5.69
C HIS A 20 -10.58 -2.30 6.23
N ALA A 21 -10.07 -1.38 5.41
CA ALA A 21 -9.01 -0.48 5.83
C ALA A 21 -9.48 0.40 7.00
N GLN A 22 -8.68 0.46 8.07
CA GLN A 22 -8.99 1.24 9.28
C GLN A 22 -8.74 2.75 9.09
N SER A 23 -7.83 3.11 8.19
CA SER A 23 -7.44 4.50 7.92
C SER A 23 -7.05 4.69 6.45
N GLY A 24 -7.00 5.96 6.00
CA GLY A 24 -6.66 6.31 4.61
C GLY A 24 -7.79 6.08 3.61
N ASN A 25 -9.04 6.01 4.07
CA ASN A 25 -10.22 5.75 3.23
C ASN A 25 -10.93 7.03 2.77
N THR A 26 -10.45 8.19 3.19
CA THR A 26 -10.95 9.52 2.81
C THR A 26 -9.87 10.26 2.02
N LEU A 27 -10.27 11.24 1.21
CA LEU A 27 -9.33 12.04 0.45
C LEU A 27 -8.70 13.10 1.36
N ASN A 28 -7.38 13.02 1.58
CA ASN A 28 -6.66 14.00 2.41
C ASN A 28 -6.21 15.23 1.64
N PHE A 29 -5.87 15.07 0.35
CA PHE A 29 -5.35 16.14 -0.51
C PHE A 29 -5.90 15.98 -1.93
N GLY A 30 -6.03 17.09 -2.64
CA GLY A 30 -6.55 17.13 -4.01
C GLY A 30 -8.08 17.06 -4.09
N SER A 31 -8.59 16.99 -5.31
CA SER A 31 -10.04 16.99 -5.59
C SER A 31 -10.58 15.61 -5.98
N TYR A 32 -9.71 14.70 -6.45
CA TYR A 32 -10.08 13.37 -6.91
C TYR A 32 -9.08 12.32 -6.39
N GLY A 33 -9.55 11.09 -6.20
CA GLY A 33 -8.71 9.98 -5.75
C GLY A 33 -9.24 8.62 -6.22
N LEU A 34 -8.38 7.60 -6.15
CA LEU A 34 -8.69 6.23 -6.54
C LEU A 34 -8.81 5.34 -5.29
N LYS A 35 -9.93 4.63 -5.16
CA LYS A 35 -10.20 3.73 -4.03
C LYS A 35 -10.16 2.27 -4.48
N ALA A 36 -9.43 1.44 -3.75
CA ALA A 36 -9.43 -0.01 -3.97
C ALA A 36 -10.74 -0.64 -3.44
N LEU A 37 -11.36 -1.50 -4.24
CA LEU A 37 -12.56 -2.25 -3.85
C LEU A 37 -12.25 -3.65 -3.30
N ILE A 38 -11.07 -4.18 -3.62
CA ILE A 38 -10.67 -5.56 -3.32
C ILE A 38 -9.33 -5.53 -2.58
N PRO A 39 -9.11 -6.40 -1.57
CA PRO A 39 -7.83 -6.52 -0.91
C PRO A 39 -6.76 -7.12 -1.85
N GLY A 40 -5.57 -6.52 -1.88
CA GLY A 40 -4.45 -7.00 -2.69
C GLY A 40 -3.10 -6.49 -2.16
N ARG A 41 -2.01 -7.18 -2.51
CA ARG A 41 -0.65 -6.70 -2.26
C ARG A 41 -0.13 -5.99 -3.50
N ILE A 42 0.31 -4.75 -3.33
CA ILE A 42 0.88 -3.94 -4.42
C ILE A 42 2.40 -3.92 -4.28
N THR A 43 3.09 -4.15 -5.40
CA THR A 43 4.56 -4.12 -5.47
C THR A 43 5.05 -2.71 -5.83
N SER A 44 6.31 -2.41 -5.50
CA SER A 44 6.90 -1.11 -5.84
C SER A 44 6.88 -0.83 -7.34
N ARG A 45 7.11 -1.84 -8.18
CA ARG A 45 7.09 -1.68 -9.65
C ARG A 45 5.71 -1.26 -10.18
N GLN A 46 4.64 -1.77 -9.60
CA GLN A 46 3.27 -1.39 -10.00
C GLN A 46 2.96 0.07 -9.65
N ILE A 47 3.45 0.55 -8.50
CA ILE A 47 3.27 1.96 -8.11
C ILE A 47 4.02 2.88 -9.08
N GLU A 48 5.26 2.53 -9.42
CA GLU A 48 6.07 3.33 -10.34
C GLU A 48 5.52 3.32 -11.78
N ALA A 49 4.83 2.24 -12.20
CA ALA A 49 4.19 2.19 -13.51
C ALA A 49 2.92 3.05 -13.59
N ALA A 50 2.29 3.34 -12.44
CA ALA A 50 1.05 4.12 -12.36
C ALA A 50 1.28 5.61 -12.04
N ARG A 51 2.48 5.96 -11.56
CA ARG A 51 2.90 7.34 -11.27
C ARG A 51 3.48 7.99 -12.52
#